data_AF-A0A965PCS8-F1
#
_entry.id   AF-A0A965PCS8-F1
#
_cell.length_a   1.000
_cell.length_b   1.000
_cell.length_c   1.000
_cell.angle_alpha   90.00
_cell.angle_beta   90.00
_cell.angle_gamma   90.00
#
_symmetry.space_group_name_H-M   'P 1'
#
loop_
_entity.id
_entity.type
_entity.pdbx_description
1 polymer ?
#
loop_
_entity_poly.entity_id
_entity_poly.type
_entity_poly.pdbx_seq_one_letter_code
_entity_poly.pdbx_strand_id
1 'polypeptide(L)' 'MLNGKTLTRVLDKLIKKSEVGANARIQVQMPNGDLHDITEVRLMENMVIGQFETHRIVLKTEPERHKMSKVIRSNQLI' A
#
# COMPACT_ATOMS: atom_id res chain seq x y z
N MET A 1 2.86 14.16 -0.87
CA MET A 1 3.34 12.76 -0.82
C MET A 1 3.05 12.17 0.55
N LEU A 2 2.51 10.95 0.60
CA LEU A 2 2.40 10.22 1.86
C LEU A 2 3.82 9.88 2.35
N ASN A 3 4.13 10.14 3.63
CA ASN A 3 5.40 9.73 4.21
C ASN A 3 5.27 8.37 4.92
N GLY A 4 6.41 7.75 5.25
CA GLY A 4 6.43 6.45 5.92
C GLY A 4 5.64 6.43 7.24
N LYS A 5 5.68 7.51 8.04
CA LYS A 5 4.95 7.60 9.32
C LYS A 5 3.44 7.49 9.12
N THR A 6 2.92 8.17 8.11
CA THR A 6 1.50 8.13 7.77
C THR A 6 1.11 6.74 7.26
N LEU A 7 1.96 6.10 6.45
CA LEU A 7 1.73 4.71 6.00
C LEU A 7 1.69 3.73 7.17
N THR A 8 2.62 3.83 8.13
CA THR A 8 2.62 3.02 9.35
C THR A 8 1.31 3.16 10.12
N ARG A 9 0.78 4.39 10.26
CA ARG A 9 -0.50 4.62 10.96
C ARG A 9 -1.69 3.93 10.28
N VAL A 10 -1.69 3.83 8.95
CA VAL A 10 -2.73 3.11 8.20
C VAL A 10 -2.60 1.61 8.40
N LEU A 11 -1.39 1.07 8.28
CA LEU A 11 -1.10 -0.35 8.50
C LEU A 11 -1.45 -0.77 9.93
N ASP A 12 -1.12 0.05 10.93
CA ASP A 12 -1.49 -0.18 12.32
C ASP A 12 -3.01 -0.30 12.51
N LYS A 13 -3.79 0.53 11.83
CA LYS A 13 -5.27 0.48 11.89
C LYS A 13 -5.82 -0.76 11.20
N LEU A 14 -5.17 -1.25 10.14
CA LEU A 14 -5.54 -2.46 9.43
C LEU A 14 -5.30 -3.70 10.29
N ILE A 15 -4.12 -3.80 10.90
CA ILE A 15 -3.68 -4.97 11.66
C ILE A 15 -4.32 -5.03 13.06
N LYS A 16 -4.31 -3.92 13.82
CA LYS A 16 -4.73 -3.94 15.23
C LYS A 16 -6.22 -4.19 15.44
N LYS A 17 -7.05 -4.06 14.40
CA LYS A 17 -8.51 -4.19 14.52
C LYS A 17 -9.03 -5.62 14.32
N SER A 18 -8.24 -6.56 13.78
CA SER A 18 -8.69 -7.94 13.55
C SER A 18 -7.54 -8.87 13.12
N GLU A 19 -7.51 -10.11 13.60
CA GLU A 19 -6.63 -11.18 13.06
C GLU A 19 -6.87 -11.42 11.56
N VAL A 20 -8.11 -11.23 11.09
CA VAL A 20 -8.48 -11.30 9.67
C VAL A 20 -7.89 -10.11 8.90
N GLY A 21 -7.78 -8.94 9.55
CA GLY A 21 -7.16 -7.74 9.00
C GLY A 21 -5.66 -7.88 8.77
N ALA A 22 -4.97 -8.65 9.62
CA ALA A 22 -3.55 -8.95 9.45
C ALA A 22 -3.27 -9.81 8.20
N ASN A 23 -4.21 -10.67 7.81
CA ASN A 23 -4.14 -11.48 6.59
C ASN A 23 -4.88 -10.84 5.40
N ALA A 24 -5.31 -9.58 5.52
CA ALA A 24 -6.05 -8.90 4.47
C ALA A 24 -5.15 -8.54 3.28
N ARG A 25 -5.72 -8.64 2.08
CA ARG A 25 -5.08 -8.30 0.80
C ARG A 25 -4.86 -6.78 0.71
N ILE A 26 -3.65 -6.35 0.36
CA ILE A 26 -3.31 -4.94 0.12
C ILE A 26 -3.24 -4.71 -1.40
N GLN A 27 -3.99 -3.73 -1.89
CA GLN A 27 -4.12 -3.43 -3.31
C GLN A 27 -3.76 -1.97 -3.61
N VAL A 28 -3.32 -1.72 -4.84
CA VAL A 28 -3.05 -0.39 -5.38
C VAL A 28 -4.03 -0.11 -6.51
N GLN A 29 -4.64 1.07 -6.50
CA GLN A 29 -5.44 1.53 -7.61
C GLN A 29 -4.54 2.12 -8.70
N MET A 30 -4.64 1.57 -9.90
CA MET A 30 -3.98 2.05 -11.10
C MET A 30 -4.69 3.29 -11.67
N PRO A 31 -4.04 4.11 -12.50
CA PRO A 31 -4.66 5.33 -13.05
C PRO A 31 -5.92 5.07 -13.89
N ASN A 32 -6.05 3.86 -14.45
CA ASN A 32 -7.23 3.41 -15.19
C ASN A 32 -8.39 2.97 -14.28
N GLY A 33 -8.19 2.95 -12.96
CA GLY A 33 -9.17 2.54 -11.96
C GLY A 33 -9.07 1.07 -11.52
N ASP A 34 -8.23 0.26 -12.18
CA ASP A 34 -8.07 -1.16 -11.83
C ASP A 34 -7.34 -1.33 -10.50
N LEU A 35 -7.72 -2.39 -9.76
CA LEU A 35 -7.05 -2.77 -8.52
C LEU A 35 -6.03 -3.86 -8.82
N HIS A 36 -4.79 -3.59 -8.46
CA HIS A 36 -3.69 -4.54 -8.58
C HIS A 36 -3.21 -4.98 -7.20
N ASP A 37 -2.74 -6.22 -7.12
CA ASP A 37 -2.14 -6.75 -5.91
C ASP A 37 -0.68 -6.39 -5.84
N ILE A 38 -0.19 -6.17 -4.63
CA ILE A 38 1.24 -6.02 -4.39
C ILE A 38 1.86 -7.42 -4.30
N THR A 39 2.78 -7.72 -5.22
CA THR A 39 3.54 -8.99 -5.21
C THR A 39 4.90 -8.83 -4.56
N GLU A 40 5.46 -7.61 -4.58
CA GLU A 40 6.79 -7.34 -4.05
C GLU A 40 6.87 -5.92 -3.48
N VAL A 41 7.48 -5.80 -2.31
CA VAL A 41 7.79 -4.51 -1.67
C VAL A 41 9.31 -4.39 -1.61
N ARG A 42 9.84 -3.35 -2.25
CA ARG A 42 11.28 -3.05 -2.25
C ARG A 42 11.54 -1.75 -1.51
N LEU A 43 12.47 -1.79 -0.55
CA LEU A 43 13.08 -0.58 -0.02
C LEU A 43 14.28 -0.25 -0.91
N MET A 44 14.26 0.92 -1.53
CA MET A 44 15.37 1.40 -2.34
C MET A 44 15.96 2.64 -1.70
N GLU A 45 17.28 2.66 -1.62
CA GLU A 45 18.05 3.83 -1.18
C GLU A 45 18.69 4.45 -2.42
N ASN A 46 18.61 5.78 -2.54
CA ASN A 46 19.28 6.52 -3.60
C ASN A 46 20.48 7.25 -3.00
N MET A 47 21.63 7.15 -3.69
CA MET A 47 22.78 8.00 -3.38
C MET A 47 22.59 9.35 -4.09
N VAL A 48 21.86 10.26 -3.45
CA VAL A 48 21.69 11.62 -3.96
C VAL A 48 22.71 12.50 -3.25
N ILE A 49 23.65 13.10 -3.99
CA ILE A 49 24.42 14.25 -3.51
C ILE A 49 23.40 15.40 -3.33
N GLY A 50 22.73 15.44 -2.18
CA GLY A 50 21.63 16.35 -1.87
C GLY A 50 20.65 15.78 -0.83
N GLN A 51 20.18 16.62 0.11
CA GLN A 51 19.50 16.21 1.35
C GLN A 51 18.04 15.71 1.20
N PHE A 52 17.49 15.61 -0.01
CA PHE A 52 16.06 15.37 -0.18
C PHE A 52 15.85 14.19 -1.13
N GLU A 53 15.21 13.13 -0.61
CA GLU A 53 14.88 11.84 -1.27
C GLU A 53 15.95 10.72 -1.18
N THR A 54 16.29 10.33 0.06
CA THR A 54 17.26 9.27 0.33
C THR A 54 16.68 7.84 0.24
N HIS A 55 15.40 7.64 0.59
CA HIS A 55 14.77 6.31 0.65
C HIS A 55 13.38 6.31 0.01
N ARG A 56 13.06 5.31 -0.80
CA ARG A 56 11.74 5.09 -1.38
C ARG A 56 11.27 3.65 -1.20
N ILE A 57 9.96 3.48 -1.00
CA ILE A 57 9.31 2.17 -1.05
C ILE A 57 8.72 2.02 -2.45
N VAL A 58 9.11 0.95 -3.15
CA VAL A 58 8.59 0.61 -4.48
C VAL A 58 7.71 -0.62 -4.34
N LEU A 59 6.49 -0.53 -4.85
CA LEU A 59 5.51 -1.62 -4.87
C LEU A 59 5.43 -2.16 -6.29
N LYS A 60 5.85 -3.41 -6.49
CA LYS A 60 5.60 -4.12 -7.74
C LYS A 60 4.21 -4.74 -7.66
N THR A 61 3.42 -4.54 -8.70
CA THR A 61 2.03 -4.97 -8.73
C THR A 61 1.73 -5.87 -9.91
N GLU A 62 0.78 -6.78 -9.72
CA GLU A 62 0.21 -7.64 -10.78
C GLU A 62 -1.31 -7.48 -10.80
N PRO A 63 -1.96 -7.67 -11.97
CA PRO A 63 -3.41 -7.64 -12.06
C PRO A 63 -4.03 -8.64 -11.07
N GLU A 64 -5.21 -8.30 -10.53
CA GLU A 64 -5.90 -9.19 -9.59
C GLU A 64 -6.16 -10.57 -10.20
N ARG A 65 -5.71 -11.63 -9.52
CA ARG A 65 -6.02 -13.01 -9.95
C ARG A 65 -7.50 -13.35 -9.76
N HIS A 66 -8.14 -12.74 -8.76
CA HIS A 66 -9.56 -12.90 -8.46
C HIS A 66 -10.17 -11.55 -8.09
N LYS A 67 -11.26 -11.18 -8.78
CA LYS A 67 -12.03 -9.97 -8.49
C LYS A 67 -12.61 -10.04 -7.09
N MET A 68 -12.33 -9.04 -6.27
CA MET A 68 -12.93 -8.94 -4.94
C MET A 68 -14.44 -8.68 -5.06
N SER A 69 -15.22 -9.32 -4.18
CA SER A 69 -16.66 -9.08 -4.04
C SER A 69 -16.95 -7.62 -3.65
N LYS A 70 -18.18 -7.17 -3.92
CA LYS A 70 -18.63 -5.78 -3.72
C LYS A 70 -18.19 -5.22 -2.37
N VAL A 71 -17.54 -4.05 -2.39
CA VAL A 71 -17.15 -3.30 -1.19
C VAL A 71 -18.40 -2.89 -0.43
N ILE A 72 -18.54 -3.37 0.82
CA ILE A 72 -19.70 -3.07 1.69
C ILE A 72 -19.49 -1.75 2.44
N ARG A 73 -18.24 -1.36 2.72
CA ARG A 73 -17.89 -0.13 3.44
C ARG A 73 -16.54 0.41 2.98
N SER A 74 -16.48 1.70 2.68
CA SER A 74 -15.25 2.44 2.42
C SER A 74 -15.17 3.61 3.39
N ASN A 75 -14.09 3.69 4.17
CA ASN A 75 -13.80 4.84 5.02
C ASN A 75 -12.50 5.48 4.53
N GLN A 76 -12.57 6.70 4.00
CA GLN A 76 -11.37 7.47 3.70
C GLN A 76 -10.70 7.90 5.01
N LEU A 77 -9.42 7.56 5.18
CA LEU A 77 -8.67 7.82 6.41
C LEU A 77 -7.78 9.06 6.32
N ILE A 78 -7.49 9.53 5.10
CA ILE A 78 -6.53 10.60 4.77
C ILE A 78 -6.95 11.26 3.45
#